data_AF-A0A8T4H476-F1
#
_entry.id   AF-A0A8T4H476-F1
#
_cell.length_a   1.000
_cell.length_b   1.000
_cell.length_c   1.000
_cell.angle_alpha   90.00
_cell.angle_beta   90.00
_cell.angle_gamma   90.00
#
_symmetry.space_group_name_H-M   'P 1'
#
loop_
_entity.id
_entity.type
_entity.pdbx_description
1 polymer ?
#
loop_
_entity_poly.entity_id
_entity_poly.type
_entity_poly.pdbx_seq_one_letter_code
_entity_poly.pdbx_strand_id
1 'polypeptide(L)'
;MTEDWRERLAEVGELTPAIVSAILDAHGDRGSRAIEAVSEGRVKEYRDFTVVVGHEDEYVVEDGGCTCADSAYNLDSEAGERCWHALAVDIAERVGAVDHHDMWYSEVREFI
;
A
#
# COMPACT_ATOMS: atom_id res chain seq x y z
N MET A 1 -1.73 -2.77 -18.37
CA MET A 1 -2.45 -1.48 -18.27
C MET A 1 -2.83 -1.22 -16.82
N THR A 2 -1.87 -1.27 -15.90
CA THR A 2 -2.05 -1.00 -14.45
C THR A 2 -1.53 0.39 -14.06
N GLU A 3 -1.09 1.18 -15.05
CA GLU A 3 -0.41 2.48 -14.91
C GLU A 3 -1.41 3.65 -14.84
N ASP A 4 -2.59 3.54 -15.48
CA ASP A 4 -3.57 4.63 -15.64
C ASP A 4 -4.00 5.28 -14.31
N TRP A 5 -4.28 4.47 -13.30
CA TRP A 5 -4.77 5.01 -12.03
C TRP A 5 -3.65 5.67 -11.20
N ARG A 6 -2.39 5.22 -11.30
CA ARG A 6 -1.27 5.79 -10.53
C ARG A 6 -0.91 7.18 -11.03
N GLU A 7 -0.89 7.37 -12.35
CA GLU A 7 -0.63 8.67 -12.97
C GLU A 7 -1.74 9.65 -12.60
N ARG A 8 -3.00 9.25 -12.78
CA ARG A 8 -4.14 10.07 -12.42
C ARG A 8 -4.19 10.42 -10.93
N LEU A 9 -3.82 9.48 -10.06
CA LEU A 9 -3.76 9.73 -8.62
C LEU A 9 -2.63 10.71 -8.28
N ALA A 10 -1.48 10.65 -8.97
CA ALA A 10 -0.39 11.61 -8.80
C ALA A 10 -0.75 13.02 -9.31
N GLU A 11 -1.56 13.13 -10.37
CA GLU A 11 -2.04 14.42 -10.88
C GLU A 11 -3.12 15.05 -9.98
N VAL A 12 -4.05 14.23 -9.48
CA VAL A 12 -5.24 14.69 -8.77
C VAL A 12 -5.02 14.80 -7.25
N GLY A 13 -4.20 13.91 -6.68
CA GLY A 13 -3.88 13.88 -5.25
C GLY A 13 -5.01 13.39 -4.34
N GLU A 14 -6.10 12.85 -4.90
CA GLU A 14 -7.24 12.33 -4.13
C GLU A 14 -7.89 11.09 -4.78
N LEU A 15 -8.48 10.22 -3.96
CA LEU A 15 -9.25 9.05 -4.38
C LEU A 15 -10.65 9.45 -4.88
N THR A 16 -10.71 9.96 -6.11
CA THR A 16 -12.00 10.24 -6.77
C THR A 16 -12.74 8.93 -7.10
N PRO A 17 -14.08 8.94 -7.25
CA PRO A 17 -14.85 7.74 -7.62
C PRO A 17 -14.36 7.04 -8.89
N ALA A 18 -13.89 7.82 -9.87
CA ALA A 18 -13.36 7.28 -11.12
C ALA A 18 -12.01 6.58 -10.94
N ILE A 19 -11.16 7.07 -10.03
CA ILE A 19 -9.88 6.44 -9.71
C ILE A 19 -10.11 5.19 -8.85
N VAL A 20 -11.04 5.25 -7.88
CA VAL A 20 -11.46 4.08 -7.09
C VAL A 20 -11.94 2.95 -8.02
N SER A 21 -12.82 3.25 -8.98
CA SER A 21 -13.27 2.23 -9.96
C SER A 21 -12.07 1.63 -10.72
N ALA A 22 -11.17 2.47 -11.23
CA ALA A 22 -10.00 1.98 -11.97
C ALA A 22 -9.10 1.06 -11.14
N ILE A 23 -8.92 1.35 -9.85
CA ILE A 23 -8.17 0.49 -8.92
C ILE A 23 -8.89 -0.85 -8.71
N LEU A 24 -10.21 -0.83 -8.51
CA LEU A 24 -11.02 -2.04 -8.31
C LEU A 24 -11.05 -2.91 -9.58
N ASP A 25 -11.20 -2.31 -10.75
CA ASP A 25 -11.17 -3.01 -12.03
C ASP A 25 -9.81 -3.68 -12.30
N ALA A 26 -8.71 -3.03 -11.88
CA ALA A 26 -7.36 -3.54 -12.09
C ALA A 26 -6.95 -4.63 -11.07
N HIS A 27 -7.35 -4.49 -9.80
CA HIS A 27 -6.80 -5.29 -8.69
C HIS A 27 -7.85 -6.07 -7.89
N GLY A 28 -9.14 -5.92 -8.20
CA GLY A 28 -10.24 -6.61 -7.52
C GLY A 28 -10.21 -6.42 -6.01
N ASP A 29 -10.34 -7.52 -5.26
CA ASP A 29 -10.29 -7.54 -3.80
C ASP A 29 -9.01 -6.92 -3.22
N ARG A 30 -7.86 -7.08 -3.88
CA ARG A 30 -6.60 -6.46 -3.43
C ARG A 30 -6.68 -4.94 -3.50
N GLY A 31 -7.31 -4.40 -4.55
CA GLY A 31 -7.56 -2.97 -4.68
C GLY A 31 -8.50 -2.43 -3.61
N SER A 32 -9.58 -3.17 -3.31
CA SER A 32 -10.55 -2.79 -2.28
C SER A 32 -9.89 -2.68 -0.89
N ARG A 33 -9.13 -3.70 -0.49
CA ARG A 33 -8.42 -3.71 0.80
C ARG A 33 -7.38 -2.61 0.91
N ALA A 34 -6.69 -2.29 -0.19
CA ALA A 34 -5.73 -1.20 -0.21
C ALA A 34 -6.41 0.16 0.08
N ILE A 35 -7.56 0.42 -0.55
CA ILE A 35 -8.32 1.66 -0.35
C ILE A 35 -8.85 1.76 1.09
N GLU A 36 -9.35 0.65 1.64
CA GLU A 36 -9.79 0.59 3.04
C GLU A 36 -8.63 0.94 3.98
N ALA A 37 -7.48 0.30 3.82
CA ALA A 37 -6.31 0.53 4.67
C ALA A 37 -5.80 1.98 4.63
N VAL A 38 -5.82 2.62 3.46
CA VAL A 38 -5.48 4.04 3.33
C VAL A 38 -6.50 4.91 4.07
N SER A 39 -7.79 4.62 3.91
CA SER A 39 -8.88 5.36 4.57
C SER A 39 -8.82 5.23 6.10
N GLU A 40 -8.32 4.11 6.59
CA GLU A 40 -8.11 3.83 8.03
C GLU A 40 -6.76 4.33 8.58
N GLY A 41 -5.91 4.94 7.75
CA GLY A 41 -4.59 5.44 8.19
C GLY A 41 -3.61 4.34 8.58
N ARG A 42 -3.66 3.19 7.89
CA ARG A 42 -2.87 1.99 8.24
C ARG A 42 -1.50 1.91 7.55
N VAL A 43 -1.12 2.94 6.80
CA VAL A 43 0.19 3.05 6.13
C VAL A 43 1.09 3.96 6.95
N LYS A 44 2.16 3.39 7.50
CA LYS A 44 3.08 4.04 8.44
C LYS A 44 4.47 4.09 7.86
N GLU A 45 5.04 5.28 7.73
CA GLU A 45 6.42 5.42 7.27
C GLU A 45 7.34 5.67 8.46
N TYR A 46 8.37 4.83 8.59
CA TYR A 46 9.48 5.00 9.52
C TYR A 46 10.72 5.45 8.74
N ARG A 47 11.79 5.80 9.45
CA ARG A 47 13.05 6.27 8.81
C ARG A 47 13.68 5.27 7.84
N ASP A 48 13.41 3.99 8.08
CA ASP A 48 14.05 2.85 7.47
C ASP A 48 13.14 2.11 6.49
N PHE A 49 11.82 2.11 6.69
CA PHE A 49 10.86 1.45 5.80
C PHE A 49 9.41 1.85 6.08
N THR A 50 8.53 1.50 5.14
CA THR A 50 7.08 1.64 5.28
C THR A 50 6.46 0.35 5.80
N VAL A 51 5.58 0.48 6.79
CA VAL A 51 4.81 -0.62 7.38
C VAL A 51 3.34 -0.42 7.08
N VAL A 52 2.68 -1.47 6.60
CA VAL A 52 1.23 -1.49 6.47
C VAL A 52 0.66 -2.44 7.52
N VAL A 53 -0.21 -1.91 8.38
CA VAL A 53 -0.89 -2.71 9.41
C VAL A 53 -1.97 -3.53 8.73
N GLY A 54 -1.75 -4.83 8.59
CA GLY A 54 -2.73 -5.80 8.10
C GLY A 54 -3.75 -6.18 9.17
N HIS A 55 -4.71 -7.05 8.83
CA HIS A 55 -5.73 -7.49 9.80
C HIS A 55 -5.16 -8.48 10.84
N GLU A 56 -4.10 -9.20 10.45
CA GLU A 56 -3.49 -10.26 11.26
C GLU A 56 -2.15 -9.82 11.86
N ASP A 57 -1.35 -9.09 11.06
CA ASP A 57 0.03 -8.71 11.39
C ASP A 57 0.42 -7.39 10.72
N GLU A 58 1.61 -6.89 11.04
CA GLU A 58 2.26 -5.77 10.35
C GLU A 58 3.18 -6.26 9.23
N TYR A 59 3.16 -5.56 8.10
CA TYR A 59 3.91 -5.96 6.91
C TYR A 59 4.83 -4.84 6.44
N VAL A 60 6.11 -5.18 6.28
CA VAL A 60 7.11 -4.25 5.74
C VAL A 60 6.97 -4.21 4.22
N VAL A 61 6.93 -3.00 3.67
CA VAL A 61 6.81 -2.72 2.24
C VAL A 61 7.99 -1.84 1.82
N GLU A 62 8.75 -2.33 0.84
CA GLU A 62 9.93 -1.65 0.28
C GLU A 62 10.01 -1.92 -1.22
N ASP A 63 10.29 -0.88 -2.02
CA ASP A 63 10.43 -0.94 -3.48
C ASP A 63 9.24 -1.65 -4.20
N GLY A 64 8.04 -1.54 -3.63
CA GLY A 64 6.83 -2.21 -4.14
C GLY A 64 6.72 -3.71 -3.81
N GLY A 65 7.72 -4.29 -3.14
CA GLY A 65 7.66 -5.61 -2.53
C GLY A 65 7.07 -5.57 -1.11
N CYS A 66 6.58 -6.71 -0.63
CA CYS A 66 5.98 -6.83 0.70
C CYS A 66 6.37 -8.15 1.35
N THR A 67 6.50 -8.18 2.68
CA THR A 67 6.80 -9.40 3.44
C THR A 67 5.62 -10.36 3.60
N CYS A 68 4.44 -10.06 3.05
CA CYS A 68 3.26 -10.91 3.19
C CYS A 68 3.30 -12.17 2.32
N ALA A 69 2.57 -13.21 2.73
CA ALA A 69 2.47 -14.46 1.98
C ALA A 69 1.88 -14.28 0.57
N ASP A 70 0.94 -13.35 0.39
CA ASP A 70 0.37 -13.05 -0.93
C ASP A 70 1.46 -12.60 -1.90
N SER A 71 2.33 -11.69 -1.45
CA SER A 71 3.47 -11.21 -2.24
C SER A 71 4.50 -12.29 -2.53
N ALA A 72 4.73 -13.21 -1.60
CA ALA A 72 5.74 -14.24 -1.74
C ALA A 72 5.31 -15.40 -2.66
N TYR A 73 4.00 -15.70 -2.73
CA TYR A 73 3.53 -16.95 -3.33
C TYR A 73 2.48 -16.80 -4.43
N ASN A 74 1.77 -15.67 -4.50
CA ASN A 74 0.56 -15.55 -5.33
C ASN A 74 0.60 -14.40 -6.35
N LEU A 75 1.74 -13.72 -6.51
CA LEU A 75 1.89 -12.62 -7.46
C LEU A 75 2.92 -12.96 -8.52
N ASP A 76 2.60 -12.60 -9.76
CA ASP A 76 3.56 -12.48 -10.83
C ASP A 76 4.19 -11.07 -10.81
N SER A 77 5.37 -10.96 -10.20
CA SER A 77 6.13 -9.71 -10.15
C SER A 77 6.57 -9.23 -11.53
N GLU A 78 6.75 -10.13 -12.50
CA GLU A 78 7.14 -9.76 -13.87
C GLU A 78 5.95 -9.15 -14.63
N ALA A 79 4.73 -9.56 -14.30
CA ALA A 79 3.50 -8.92 -14.78
C ALA A 79 3.14 -7.62 -14.02
N GLY A 80 3.92 -7.26 -12.99
CA GLY A 80 3.69 -6.07 -12.17
C GLY A 80 2.52 -6.19 -11.20
N GLU A 81 2.10 -7.41 -10.86
CA GLU A 81 1.10 -7.64 -9.81
C GLU A 81 1.64 -7.21 -8.45
N ARG A 82 0.75 -6.69 -7.60
CA ARG A 82 1.09 -6.22 -6.25
C ARG A 82 0.07 -6.73 -5.24
N CYS A 83 0.53 -7.05 -4.04
CA CYS A 83 -0.36 -7.38 -2.94
C CYS A 83 -1.06 -6.10 -2.47
N TRP A 84 -2.14 -6.26 -1.72
CA TRP A 84 -2.90 -5.10 -1.26
C TRP A 84 -2.07 -4.13 -0.39
N HIS A 85 -1.08 -4.62 0.38
CA HIS A 85 -0.21 -3.75 1.18
C HIS A 85 0.64 -2.82 0.31
N ALA A 86 1.28 -3.36 -0.73
CA ALA A 86 2.07 -2.56 -1.66
C ALA A 86 1.20 -1.57 -2.45
N LEU A 87 -0.03 -1.96 -2.80
CA LEU A 87 -1.00 -1.04 -3.38
C LEU A 87 -1.41 0.06 -2.40
N ALA A 88 -1.57 -0.25 -1.11
CA ALA A 88 -1.92 0.75 -0.10
C ALA A 88 -0.82 1.82 0.04
N VAL A 89 0.46 1.42 -0.01
CA VAL A 89 1.58 2.36 -0.03
C VAL A 89 1.54 3.24 -1.28
N ASP A 90 1.42 2.63 -2.47
CA ASP A 90 1.33 3.39 -3.74
C ASP A 90 0.23 4.46 -3.69
N ILE A 91 -0.93 4.13 -3.11
CA ILE A 91 -2.06 5.03 -2.97
C ILE A 91 -1.78 6.12 -1.92
N ALA A 92 -1.38 5.72 -0.70
CA ALA A 92 -1.17 6.62 0.43
C ALA A 92 -0.15 7.72 0.12
N GLU A 93 0.97 7.36 -0.52
CA GLU A 93 2.01 8.30 -0.92
C GLU A 93 1.46 9.39 -1.85
N ARG A 94 0.61 9.00 -2.80
CA ARG A 94 0.06 9.91 -3.82
C ARG A 94 -1.04 10.81 -3.29
N VAL A 95 -1.79 10.36 -2.29
CA VAL A 95 -2.86 11.16 -1.67
C VAL A 95 -2.42 11.86 -0.38
N GLY A 96 -1.13 11.73 0.00
CA GLY A 96 -0.61 12.33 1.23
C GLY A 96 -1.22 11.76 2.51
N ALA A 97 -1.59 10.48 2.51
CA ALA A 97 -2.21 9.79 3.65
C ALA A 97 -1.25 8.84 4.39
N VAL A 98 0.06 9.01 4.19
CA VAL A 98 1.09 8.29 4.94
C VAL A 98 1.18 8.88 6.34
N ASP A 99 1.15 8.02 7.37
CA ASP A 99 1.38 8.40 8.76
C ASP A 99 2.88 8.33 9.07
N HIS A 100 3.53 9.50 9.14
CA HIS A 100 4.99 9.59 9.29
C HIS A 100 5.41 9.52 10.75
N HIS A 101 6.33 8.60 11.05
CA HIS A 101 6.90 8.40 12.37
C HIS A 101 8.41 8.69 12.36
N ASP A 102 8.82 9.71 13.11
CA ASP A 102 10.22 10.14 13.29
C ASP A 102 11.04 9.22 14.22
N MET A 103 10.90 7.90 14.06
CA MET A 103 11.56 6.87 14.87
C MET A 103 11.99 5.69 14.00
N TRP A 104 12.91 4.87 14.49
CA TRP A 104 13.30 3.63 13.82
C TRP A 104 12.31 2.53 14.18
N TYR A 105 11.88 1.71 13.22
CA TYR A 105 10.89 0.66 13.53
C TYR A 105 11.45 -0.41 14.48
N SER A 106 12.77 -0.63 14.45
CA SER A 106 13.45 -1.49 15.44
C SER A 106 13.16 -1.08 16.88
N GLU A 107 13.01 0.22 17.17
CA GLU A 107 12.68 0.73 18.50
C GLU A 107 11.21 0.46 18.91
N VAL A 108 10.35 0.10 17.95
CA VAL A 108 8.91 -0.18 18.16
C VAL A 108 8.65 -1.69 18.29
N ARG A 109 9.35 -2.53 17.53
CA ARG A 109 9.12 -3.98 17.50
C ARG A 109 9.77 -4.76 18.66
N GLU A 110 10.68 -4.14 19.42
CA GLU A 110 11.31 -4.75 20.60
C GLU A 110 10.34 -4.98 21.80
N PHE A 111 9.06 -4.61 21.68
CA PHE A 111 8.08 -4.64 22.78
C PHE A 111 6.88 -5.59 22.61
N ILE A 112 6.95 -6.62 21.74
CA ILE A 112 5.88 -7.64 21.61
C ILE A 112 6.39 -9.04 21.95
#